data_AF-A0A9D5JEN4-F1
#
_entry.id   AF-A0A9D5JEN4-F1
#
_cell.length_a   1.000
_cell.length_b   1.000
_cell.length_c   1.000
_cell.angle_alpha   90.00
_cell.angle_beta   90.00
_cell.angle_gamma   90.00
#
_symmetry.space_group_name_H-M   'P 1'
#
loop_
_entity.id
_entity.type
_entity.pdbx_description
1 polymer ?
#
loop_
_entity_poly.entity_id
_entity_poly.type
_entity_poly.pdbx_seq_one_letter_code
_entity_poly.pdbx_strand_id
1 'polypeptide(L)'
;MPRQRQGLTVRSFQVSKGSDGVPRDIAAFAECWNRGQFFAAHEILEVRWIQEKDSGLQGLIQLAAAMHHLSKGNLRGAKTMLERSVRRLCDPDNAPCALDEAALAEFARQLHDRMDTCRPQQLIESRPLLLPG
;
A
#
# COMPACT_ATOMS: atom_id res chain seq x y z
N MET A 1 -2.19 -36.15 -18.32
CA MET A 1 -1.36 -36.02 -17.10
C MET A 1 -0.49 -34.76 -17.25
N PRO A 2 -0.25 -33.96 -16.19
CA PRO A 2 -0.98 -32.71 -15.94
C PRO A 2 -0.22 -31.40 -16.23
N ARG A 3 -1.01 -30.32 -16.43
CA ARG A 3 -0.60 -28.91 -16.47
C ARG A 3 0.02 -28.50 -15.12
N GLN A 4 1.25 -28.01 -15.13
CA GLN A 4 1.85 -27.37 -13.96
C GLN A 4 1.20 -26.01 -13.72
N ARG A 5 0.47 -25.90 -12.62
CA ARG A 5 0.05 -24.62 -12.04
C ARG A 5 1.28 -24.01 -11.39
N GLN A 6 1.77 -22.90 -11.92
CA GLN A 6 2.75 -22.08 -11.19
C GLN A 6 2.02 -21.45 -10.01
N GLY A 7 2.33 -21.93 -8.81
CA GLY A 7 1.85 -21.36 -7.57
C GLY A 7 2.43 -19.96 -7.39
N LEU A 8 1.56 -18.97 -7.23
CA LEU A 8 1.94 -17.64 -6.78
C LEU A 8 2.55 -17.79 -5.38
N THR A 9 3.87 -17.71 -5.27
CA THR A 9 4.53 -17.66 -3.97
C THR A 9 4.25 -16.30 -3.36
N VAL A 10 3.34 -16.24 -2.39
CA VAL A 10 3.26 -15.12 -1.44
C VAL A 10 4.57 -15.14 -0.68
N ARG A 11 5.53 -14.31 -1.09
CA ARG A 11 6.76 -14.11 -0.31
C ARG A 11 6.39 -13.30 0.93
N SER A 12 6.12 -14.00 2.02
CA SER A 12 6.16 -13.46 3.36
C SER A 12 7.59 -13.01 3.62
N PHE A 13 7.87 -11.71 3.55
CA PHE A 13 9.14 -11.17 4.02
C PHE A 13 9.06 -11.04 5.54
N GLN A 14 9.95 -11.75 6.25
CA GLN A 14 10.20 -11.55 7.68
C GLN A 14 11.51 -10.79 7.85
N VAL A 15 11.49 -9.74 8.68
CA VAL A 15 12.66 -9.19 9.38
C VAL A 15 12.27 -8.96 10.85
N SER A 16 13.24 -9.14 11.75
CA SER A 16 13.08 -9.22 13.21
C SER A 16 13.53 -7.96 13.96
N LYS A 17 12.87 -7.70 15.10
CA LYS A 17 13.11 -6.74 16.22
C LYS A 17 12.85 -5.25 15.91
N GLY A 18 11.93 -4.54 16.58
CA GLY A 18 11.30 -4.80 17.89
C GLY A 18 10.12 -3.88 18.20
N SER A 19 9.21 -4.36 19.05
CA SER A 19 7.90 -3.78 19.35
C SER A 19 7.89 -2.49 20.19
N ASP A 20 9.01 -1.79 20.31
CA ASP A 20 9.13 -0.47 20.95
C ASP A 20 9.77 0.49 19.94
N GLY A 21 8.96 1.27 19.19
CA GLY A 21 9.51 2.25 18.23
C GLY A 21 8.61 2.67 17.07
N VAL A 22 7.56 1.91 16.73
CA VAL A 22 6.66 2.29 15.63
C VAL A 22 5.65 3.35 16.08
N PRO A 23 5.51 4.46 15.34
CA PRO A 23 4.43 5.42 15.57
C PRO A 23 3.04 4.75 15.51
N ARG A 24 2.17 5.06 16.48
CA ARG A 24 0.88 4.36 16.65
C ARG A 24 -0.03 4.45 15.42
N ASP A 25 0.01 5.57 14.73
CA ASP A 25 -0.69 5.84 13.48
C ASP A 25 -0.21 4.94 12.34
N ILE A 26 1.10 4.69 12.22
CA ILE A 26 1.66 3.77 11.23
C ILE A 26 1.23 2.33 11.51
N ALA A 27 1.24 1.92 12.78
CA ALA A 27 0.75 0.60 13.17
C ALA A 27 -0.76 0.44 12.87
N ALA A 28 -1.57 1.44 13.20
CA ALA A 28 -2.99 1.44 12.93
C ALA A 28 -3.31 1.45 11.42
N PHE A 29 -2.55 2.21 10.62
CA PHE A 29 -2.62 2.18 9.15
C PHE A 29 -2.38 0.76 8.62
N ALA A 30 -1.30 0.11 9.05
CA ALA A 30 -0.93 -1.24 8.62
C ALA A 30 -2.02 -2.26 8.97
N GLU A 31 -2.58 -2.18 10.17
CA GLU A 31 -3.70 -3.03 10.57
C GLU A 31 -4.94 -2.86 9.69
N CYS A 32 -5.37 -1.63 9.43
CA CYS A 32 -6.51 -1.36 8.56
C CYS A 32 -6.25 -1.82 7.12
N TRP A 33 -5.05 -1.58 6.60
CA TRP A 33 -4.62 -2.08 5.30
C TRP A 33 -4.72 -3.61 5.21
N ASN A 34 -4.19 -4.32 6.22
CA ASN A 34 -4.21 -5.78 6.28
C ASN A 34 -5.64 -6.32 6.30
N ARG A 35 -6.56 -5.65 6.99
CA ARG A 35 -8.00 -5.96 7.02
C ARG A 35 -8.76 -5.54 5.75
N GLY A 36 -8.12 -4.90 4.78
CA GLY A 36 -8.78 -4.38 3.58
C GLY A 36 -9.64 -3.13 3.82
N GLN A 37 -9.49 -2.49 4.98
CA GLN A 37 -10.20 -1.28 5.41
C GLN A 37 -9.48 -0.04 4.88
N PHE A 38 -9.35 0.09 3.56
CA PHE A 38 -8.47 1.08 2.94
C PHE A 38 -8.87 2.53 3.20
N PHE A 39 -10.17 2.82 3.32
CA PHE A 39 -10.63 4.17 3.66
C PHE A 39 -10.23 4.56 5.09
N ALA A 40 -10.42 3.65 6.06
CA ALA A 40 -9.97 3.88 7.42
C ALA A 40 -8.44 4.02 7.49
N ALA A 41 -7.69 3.22 6.73
CA ALA A 41 -6.24 3.38 6.62
C ALA A 41 -5.86 4.78 6.12
N HIS A 42 -6.52 5.28 5.06
CA HIS A 42 -6.33 6.64 4.56
C HIS A 42 -6.56 7.70 5.64
N GLU A 43 -7.68 7.64 6.36
CA GLU A 43 -8.03 8.63 7.38
C GLU A 43 -7.02 8.68 8.54
N ILE A 44 -6.47 7.53 8.94
CA ILE A 44 -5.51 7.43 10.05
C ILE A 44 -4.27 8.29 9.79
N LEU A 45 -3.70 8.23 8.58
CA LEU A 45 -2.48 8.99 8.25
C LEU A 45 -2.77 10.42 7.80
N GLU A 46 -3.99 10.72 7.32
CA GLU A 46 -4.35 12.06 6.85
C GLU A 46 -4.15 13.12 7.95
N VAL A 47 -4.53 12.81 9.19
CA VAL A 47 -4.36 13.72 10.33
C VAL A 47 -2.91 14.13 10.52
N ARG A 48 -1.98 13.17 10.44
CA ARG A 48 -0.54 13.43 10.58
C ARG A 48 0.02 14.17 9.38
N TRP A 49 -0.34 13.74 8.17
CA TRP A 49 0.07 14.41 6.94
C TRP A 49 -0.38 15.87 6.90
N ILE A 50 -1.57 16.20 7.42
CA ILE A 50 -2.04 17.59 7.48
C ILE A 50 -1.08 18.48 8.29
N GLN A 51 -0.47 17.93 9.35
CA GLN A 51 0.45 18.65 10.25
C GLN A 51 1.88 18.69 9.70
N GLU A 52 2.38 17.56 9.23
CA GLU A 52 3.80 17.41 8.84
C GLU A 52 4.05 17.77 7.38
N LYS A 53 3.02 17.68 6.52
CA LYS A 53 3.11 17.84 5.06
C LYS A 53 4.16 16.92 4.41
N ASP A 54 4.45 15.80 5.06
CA ASP A 54 5.41 14.81 4.57
C ASP A 54 4.95 14.13 3.26
N SER A 55 5.89 13.98 2.33
CA SER A 55 5.63 13.48 0.98
C SER A 55 5.36 11.96 1.01
N GLY A 56 6.10 11.20 1.82
CA GLY A 56 5.95 9.76 2.00
C GLY A 56 4.60 9.38 2.61
N LEU A 57 4.18 10.07 3.68
CA LEU A 57 2.84 9.93 4.27
C LEU A 57 1.75 10.18 3.22
N GLN A 58 1.89 11.21 2.40
CA GLN A 58 0.93 11.47 1.32
C GLN A 58 0.91 10.33 0.29
N GLY A 59 2.06 9.72 0.00
CA GLY A 59 2.18 8.56 -0.88
C GLY A 59 1.42 7.33 -0.34
N LEU A 60 1.52 7.06 0.96
CA LEU A 60 0.78 5.97 1.65
C LEU A 60 -0.73 6.23 1.65
N ILE A 61 -1.14 7.46 1.95
CA ILE A 61 -2.55 7.91 1.93
C ILE A 61 -3.15 7.73 0.54
N GLN A 62 -2.41 8.09 -0.51
CA GLN A 62 -2.85 7.93 -1.90
C GLN A 62 -2.90 6.46 -2.31
N LEU A 63 -1.97 5.61 -1.84
CA LEU A 63 -2.02 4.18 -2.08
C LEU A 63 -3.29 3.56 -1.47
N ALA A 64 -3.60 3.90 -0.22
CA ALA A 64 -4.83 3.47 0.44
C ALA A 64 -6.08 3.98 -0.30
N ALA A 65 -6.10 5.24 -0.73
CA ALA A 65 -7.19 5.78 -1.55
C ALA A 65 -7.33 5.04 -2.90
N ALA A 66 -6.24 4.66 -3.55
CA ALA A 66 -6.26 3.86 -4.78
C ALA A 66 -6.92 2.50 -4.56
N MET A 67 -6.56 1.80 -3.49
CA MET A 67 -7.14 0.51 -3.11
C MET A 67 -8.64 0.64 -2.77
N HIS A 68 -9.03 1.73 -2.10
CA HIS A 68 -10.43 2.03 -1.85
C HIS A 68 -11.21 2.28 -3.15
N HIS A 69 -10.68 3.09 -4.08
CA HIS A 69 -11.32 3.30 -5.38
C HIS A 69 -11.47 1.99 -6.16
N LEU A 70 -10.44 1.14 -6.13
CA LEU A 70 -10.45 -0.16 -6.78
C LEU A 70 -11.56 -1.07 -6.20
N SER A 71 -11.74 -1.08 -4.86
CA SER A 71 -12.81 -1.87 -4.21
C SER A 71 -14.22 -1.37 -4.51
N LYS A 72 -14.36 -0.10 -4.91
CA LYS A 72 -15.62 0.50 -5.37
C LYS A 72 -15.82 0.39 -6.89
N GLY A 73 -14.90 -0.24 -7.62
CA GLY A 73 -14.94 -0.35 -9.08
C GLY A 73 -14.56 0.94 -9.83
N ASN A 74 -14.05 1.96 -9.13
CA ASN A 74 -13.58 3.19 -9.75
C ASN A 74 -12.13 3.04 -10.26
N LEU A 75 -11.98 2.41 -11.43
CA LEU A 75 -10.67 2.13 -12.02
C LEU A 75 -9.90 3.41 -12.39
N ARG A 76 -10.59 4.43 -12.93
CA ARG A 76 -9.97 5.70 -13.30
C ARG A 76 -9.40 6.42 -12.07
N GLY A 77 -10.16 6.47 -10.99
CA GLY A 77 -9.72 7.03 -9.72
C GLY A 77 -8.54 6.26 -9.14
N ALA A 78 -8.60 4.92 -9.17
CA ALA A 78 -7.51 4.06 -8.71
C ALA A 78 -6.21 4.31 -9.48
N LYS A 79 -6.22 4.31 -10.83
CA LYS A 79 -5.03 4.59 -11.66
C LYS A 79 -4.39 5.94 -11.31
N THR A 80 -5.21 6.98 -11.22
CA THR A 80 -4.74 8.34 -10.89
C THR A 80 -4.03 8.37 -9.54
N MET A 81 -4.58 7.68 -8.54
CA MET A 81 -3.98 7.64 -7.20
C MET A 81 -2.72 6.77 -7.15
N LEU A 82 -2.65 5.66 -7.89
CA LEU A 82 -1.44 4.82 -7.98
C LEU A 82 -0.27 5.61 -8.59
N GLU A 83 -0.48 6.32 -9.70
CA GLU A 83 0.57 7.12 -10.33
C GLU A 83 1.16 8.17 -9.37
N ARG A 84 0.28 8.86 -8.64
CA ARG A 84 0.69 9.86 -7.65
C ARG A 84 1.40 9.22 -6.46
N SER A 85 0.86 8.10 -5.95
CA SER A 85 1.46 7.35 -4.85
C SER A 85 2.89 6.90 -5.18
N VAL A 86 3.11 6.31 -6.37
CA VAL A 86 4.45 5.89 -6.82
C VAL A 86 5.42 7.07 -6.82
N ARG A 87 5.02 8.22 -7.40
CA ARG A 87 5.88 9.41 -7.44
C ARG A 87 6.30 9.88 -6.04
N ARG A 88 5.42 9.76 -5.05
CA ARG A 88 5.66 10.23 -3.68
C ARG A 88 6.46 9.24 -2.83
N LEU A 89 6.18 7.94 -2.98
CA LEU A 89 6.91 6.89 -2.27
C LEU A 89 8.33 6.66 -2.79
N CYS A 90 8.63 7.09 -4.02
CA CYS A 90 9.98 7.04 -4.60
C CYS A 90 10.80 8.32 -4.36
N ASP A 91 10.27 9.28 -3.61
CA ASP A 91 10.96 10.53 -3.34
C ASP A 91 12.12 10.28 -2.36
N PRO A 92 13.40 10.50 -2.78
CA PRO A 92 14.56 10.20 -1.94
C PRO A 92 14.66 11.09 -0.70
N ASP A 93 13.92 12.21 -0.67
CA ASP A 93 13.91 13.16 0.44
C ASP A 93 12.86 12.82 1.52
N ASN A 94 12.11 11.71 1.37
CA ASN A 94 11.15 11.27 2.37
C ASN A 94 11.81 10.99 3.72
N ALA A 95 11.12 11.38 4.80
CA ALA A 95 11.54 11.01 6.14
C ALA A 95 11.50 9.48 6.32
N PRO A 96 12.40 8.89 7.12
CA PRO A 96 12.38 7.46 7.40
C PRO A 96 11.02 7.00 7.93
N CYS A 97 10.43 6.02 7.26
CA CYS A 97 9.16 5.41 7.63
C CYS A 97 9.40 3.97 8.14
N ALA A 98 8.58 3.53 9.10
CA ALA A 98 8.63 2.13 9.58
C ALA A 98 8.09 1.13 8.55
N LEU A 99 7.49 1.62 7.46
CA LEU A 99 7.05 0.82 6.33
C LEU A 99 8.07 0.92 5.19
N ASP A 100 8.24 -0.17 4.46
CA ASP A 100 9.08 -0.20 3.25
C ASP A 100 8.38 0.54 2.10
N GLU A 101 8.61 1.85 2.01
CA GLU A 101 8.03 2.72 0.99
C GLU A 101 8.43 2.29 -0.42
N ALA A 102 9.65 1.79 -0.61
CA ALA A 102 10.13 1.33 -1.91
C ALA A 102 9.38 0.07 -2.37
N ALA A 103 9.16 -0.90 -1.49
CA ALA A 103 8.35 -2.07 -1.78
C ALA A 103 6.88 -1.71 -2.06
N LEU A 104 6.34 -0.72 -1.36
CA LEU A 104 4.98 -0.22 -1.59
C LEU A 104 4.84 0.53 -2.91
N ALA A 105 5.85 1.32 -3.30
CA ALA A 105 5.88 1.97 -4.61
C ALA A 105 5.93 0.94 -5.74
N GLU A 106 6.74 -0.11 -5.57
CA GLU A 106 6.83 -1.20 -6.53
C GLU A 106 5.50 -1.96 -6.65
N PHE A 107 4.85 -2.26 -5.51
CA PHE A 107 3.51 -2.82 -5.51
C PHE A 107 2.51 -1.93 -6.26
N ALA A 108 2.55 -0.61 -6.03
CA ALA A 108 1.65 0.34 -6.69
C ALA A 108 1.85 0.37 -8.22
N ARG A 109 3.10 0.30 -8.70
CA ARG A 109 3.41 0.17 -10.15
C ARG A 109 2.82 -1.11 -10.73
N GLN A 110 3.06 -2.26 -10.09
CA GLN A 110 2.53 -3.54 -10.56
C GLN A 110 1.00 -3.56 -10.58
N LEU A 111 0.35 -2.92 -9.61
CA LEU A 111 -1.11 -2.83 -9.57
C LEU A 111 -1.67 -1.98 -10.72
N HIS A 112 -0.97 -0.90 -11.08
CA HIS A 112 -1.33 -0.03 -12.19
C HIS A 112 -1.26 -0.77 -13.53
N ASP A 113 -0.13 -1.43 -13.80
CA ASP A 113 0.11 -2.17 -15.05
C ASP A 113 -0.88 -3.32 -15.28
N ARG A 114 -1.34 -3.94 -14.19
CA ARG A 114 -2.23 -5.11 -14.23
C ARG A 114 -3.72 -4.73 -14.25
N MET A 115 -4.06 -3.45 -14.11
CA MET A 115 -5.44 -3.03 -13.87
C MET A 115 -6.38 -3.30 -15.06
N ASP A 116 -5.85 -3.29 -16.28
CA ASP A 116 -6.63 -3.55 -17.50
C ASP A 116 -6.78 -5.04 -17.82
N THR A 117 -5.99 -5.90 -17.17
CA THR A 117 -5.91 -7.33 -17.48
C THR A 117 -6.38 -8.23 -16.34
N CYS A 118 -6.55 -7.69 -15.14
CA CYS A 118 -6.99 -8.42 -13.95
C CYS A 118 -8.33 -7.92 -13.44
N ARG A 119 -9.09 -8.79 -12.75
CA ARG A 119 -10.29 -8.34 -12.03
C ARG A 119 -9.87 -7.52 -10.80
N PRO A 120 -10.62 -6.47 -10.42
CA PRO A 120 -10.33 -5.65 -9.23
C PRO A 120 -10.11 -6.47 -7.96
N GLN A 121 -10.92 -7.51 -7.75
CA GLN A 121 -10.82 -8.39 -6.59
C GLN A 121 -9.45 -9.09 -6.49
N GLN A 122 -8.91 -9.58 -7.62
CA GLN A 122 -7.61 -10.25 -7.66
C GLN A 122 -6.46 -9.29 -7.35
N LEU A 123 -6.60 -8.03 -7.75
CA LEU A 123 -5.63 -6.98 -7.46
C LEU A 123 -5.65 -6.62 -5.97
N ILE A 124 -6.84 -6.46 -5.38
CA ILE A 124 -7.02 -6.18 -3.95
C ILE A 124 -6.46 -7.31 -3.06
N GLU A 125 -6.66 -8.56 -3.48
CA GLU A 125 -6.15 -9.75 -2.80
C GLU A 125 -4.63 -9.91 -2.94
N SER A 126 -4.02 -9.30 -3.96
CA SER A 126 -2.56 -9.31 -4.14
C SER A 126 -1.81 -8.31 -3.25
N ARG A 127 -2.50 -7.56 -2.39
CA ARG A 127 -1.86 -6.60 -1.48
C ARG A 127 -0.84 -7.28 -0.56
N PRO A 128 0.32 -6.66 -0.30
CA PRO A 128 1.23 -7.14 0.73
C PRO A 128 0.59 -6.99 2.10
N LEU A 129 0.95 -7.89 3.03
CA LEU A 129 0.69 -7.68 4.45
C LEU A 129 1.75 -6.72 4.99
N LEU A 130 1.31 -5.68 5.69
CA LEU A 130 2.17 -4.71 6.34
C LEU A 130 2.41 -5.17 7.77
N LEU A 131 3.66 -5.46 8.09
CA LEU A 131 4.11 -5.78 9.43
C LEU A 131 4.92 -4.57 9.90
N PRO A 132 4.33 -3.64 10.69
CA PRO A 132 5.08 -2.55 11.27
C PRO A 132 6.23 -3.13 12.11
N GLY A 133 7.47 -2.79 11.78
CA GLY A 133 8.70 -3.40 12.32
C GLY A 133 9.20 -2.78 13.61
#